data_AF-A0A3N5VHP1-F1
#
_entry.id   AF-A0A3N5VHP1-F1
#
_cell.length_a   1.000
_cell.length_b   1.000
_cell.length_c   1.000
_cell.angle_alpha   90.00
_cell.angle_beta   90.00
_cell.angle_gamma   90.00
#
_symmetry.space_group_name_H-M   'P 1'
#
loop_
_entity.id
_entity.type
_entity.pdbx_description
1 polymer ?
#
loop_
_entity_poly.entity_id
_entity_poly.type
_entity_poly.pdbx_seq_one_letter_code
_entity_poly.pdbx_strand_id
1 'polypeptide(L)'
;MKTIFLLSSLLTFMFGALVVATSDQAFADIWDDDDTMEELVKDIDNGKDNEDDMDWNEFKDSKIFKQEDIETQGCIENRQDLSNNLADYEVLRCFEDSDYAY
;
A
#
# COMPACT_ATOMS: atom_id res chain seq x y z
N MET A 1 -49.98 32.96 -40.97
CA MET A 1 -50.53 33.17 -39.61
C MET A 1 -49.53 32.63 -38.60
N LYS A 2 -49.32 33.41 -37.52
CA LYS A 2 -48.73 33.06 -36.22
C LYS A 2 -47.21 32.81 -36.15
N THR A 3 -46.55 33.88 -35.71
CA THR A 3 -45.35 33.98 -34.89
C THR A 3 -45.25 32.90 -33.79
N ILE A 4 -44.06 32.33 -33.61
CA ILE A 4 -43.52 31.95 -32.29
C ILE A 4 -42.03 32.30 -32.27
N PHE A 5 -41.71 33.30 -31.45
CA PHE A 5 -40.37 33.60 -30.91
C PHE A 5 -40.08 32.66 -29.73
N LEU A 6 -38.82 32.68 -29.27
CA LEU A 6 -38.27 32.11 -28.00
C LEU A 6 -37.57 30.75 -28.19
N LEU A 7 -36.39 30.46 -27.66
CA LEU A 7 -35.49 31.11 -26.70
C LEU A 7 -34.13 30.41 -26.78
N SER A 8 -33.08 31.14 -26.47
CA SER A 8 -31.70 30.70 -26.25
C SER A 8 -31.56 29.35 -25.54
N SER A 9 -30.58 28.55 -25.95
CA SER A 9 -29.87 27.69 -24.99
C SER A 9 -28.37 27.81 -25.22
N LEU A 10 -27.72 28.34 -24.20
CA LEU A 10 -26.29 28.61 -24.12
C LEU A 10 -25.50 27.31 -24.23
N LEU A 11 -24.34 27.41 -24.88
CA LEU A 11 -23.22 26.51 -24.65
C LEU A 11 -22.88 26.47 -23.16
N THR A 12 -22.89 25.29 -22.56
CA THR A 12 -22.08 24.99 -21.40
C THR A 12 -21.13 23.86 -21.76
N PHE A 13 -19.91 24.26 -22.16
CA PHE A 13 -18.74 23.40 -22.13
C PHE A 13 -18.49 23.05 -20.66
N MET A 14 -18.96 21.88 -20.23
CA MET A 14 -18.57 21.31 -18.95
C MET A 14 -17.14 20.79 -19.11
N PHE A 15 -16.15 21.67 -18.88
CA PHE A 15 -14.82 21.21 -18.50
C PHE A 15 -14.97 20.57 -17.11
N GLY A 16 -15.23 19.27 -17.10
CA GLY A 16 -15.04 18.47 -15.89
C GLY A 16 -13.56 18.55 -15.55
N ALA A 17 -13.21 19.33 -14.55
CA ALA A 17 -11.91 19.24 -13.93
C ALA A 17 -11.80 17.81 -13.40
N LEU A 18 -11.02 16.98 -14.10
CA LEU A 18 -10.58 15.69 -13.59
C LEU A 18 -9.64 16.01 -12.43
N VAL A 19 -10.21 16.15 -11.24
CA VAL A 19 -9.42 16.14 -10.01
C VAL A 19 -8.98 14.70 -9.85
N VAL A 20 -7.76 14.40 -10.31
CA VAL A 20 -7.02 13.25 -9.80
C VAL A 20 -6.74 13.63 -8.36
N ALA A 21 -7.57 13.15 -7.45
CA ALA A 21 -7.18 13.03 -6.07
C ALA A 21 -6.05 11.98 -6.09
N THR A 22 -4.79 12.44 -6.07
CA THR A 22 -3.77 11.64 -5.44
C THR A 22 -4.18 11.64 -3.98
N SER A 23 -4.95 10.63 -3.58
CA SER A 23 -4.92 10.26 -2.18
C SER A 23 -3.46 9.94 -1.94
N ASP A 24 -2.76 10.85 -1.27
CA ASP A 24 -1.71 10.43 -0.36
C ASP A 24 -2.45 9.50 0.62
N GLN A 25 -2.61 8.23 0.23
CA GLN A 25 -2.87 7.17 1.18
C GLN A 25 -1.66 7.28 2.08
N ALA A 26 -1.87 7.88 3.25
CA ALA A 26 -0.97 7.66 4.35
C ALA A 26 -1.07 6.15 4.58
N PHE A 27 -0.19 5.40 3.92
CA PHE A 27 0.14 4.04 4.30
C PHE A 27 0.52 4.19 5.77
N ALA A 28 -0.33 3.68 6.65
CA ALA A 28 0.02 3.69 8.05
C ALA A 28 1.20 2.72 8.15
N ASP A 29 2.36 3.21 8.54
CA ASP A 29 3.52 2.36 8.79
C ASP A 29 3.16 1.43 9.96
N ILE A 30 2.74 0.20 9.64
CA ILE A 30 2.24 -0.75 10.64
C ILE A 30 3.32 -1.20 11.63
N TRP A 31 4.58 -0.83 11.35
CA TRP A 31 5.77 -1.15 12.14
C TRP A 31 6.32 0.02 12.96
N ASP A 32 5.67 1.19 12.92
CA ASP A 32 6.18 2.39 13.62
C ASP A 32 6.23 2.22 15.15
N ASP A 33 5.38 1.36 15.69
CA ASP A 33 5.31 1.04 17.12
C ASP A 33 6.28 -0.11 17.52
N ASP A 34 7.00 -0.71 16.56
CA ASP A 34 7.84 -1.89 16.75
C ASP A 34 9.34 -1.57 16.65
N ASP A 35 10.12 -2.18 17.53
CA ASP A 35 11.58 -2.03 17.52
C ASP A 35 12.27 -3.13 16.70
N THR A 36 11.57 -4.25 16.46
CA THR A 36 12.09 -5.46 15.79
C THR A 36 11.06 -6.14 14.89
N MET A 37 11.52 -6.91 13.90
CA MET A 37 10.64 -7.75 13.06
C MET A 37 9.84 -8.76 13.91
N GLU A 38 10.41 -9.29 14.99
CA GLU A 38 9.72 -10.24 15.88
C GLU A 38 8.49 -9.61 16.56
N GLU A 39 8.52 -8.31 16.86
CA GLU A 39 7.38 -7.59 17.43
C GLU A 39 6.32 -7.35 16.35
N LEU A 40 6.72 -6.84 15.18
CA LEU A 40 5.83 -6.65 14.04
C LEU A 40 5.06 -7.91 13.67
N VAL A 41 5.76 -9.04 13.46
CA VAL A 41 5.10 -10.29 13.02
C VAL A 41 4.19 -10.87 14.10
N LYS A 42 4.46 -10.62 15.39
CA LYS A 42 3.53 -10.98 16.48
C LYS A 42 2.28 -10.14 16.41
N ASP A 43 2.40 -8.84 16.12
CA ASP A 43 1.26 -7.96 16.04
C ASP A 43 0.39 -8.25 14.80
N ILE A 44 1.02 -8.64 13.68
CA ILE A 44 0.34 -9.20 12.50
C ILE A 44 -0.39 -10.52 12.84
N ASP A 45 0.29 -11.49 13.46
CA ASP A 45 -0.33 -12.79 13.82
C ASP A 45 -1.50 -12.64 14.82
N ASN A 46 -1.39 -11.67 15.73
CA ASN A 46 -2.46 -11.32 16.66
C ASN A 46 -3.61 -10.51 16.00
N GLY A 47 -3.45 -10.09 14.74
CA GLY A 47 -4.39 -9.25 14.00
C GLY A 47 -4.51 -7.83 14.54
N LYS A 48 -3.49 -7.35 15.28
CA LYS A 48 -3.37 -5.95 15.70
C LYS A 48 -3.05 -5.07 14.49
N ASP A 49 -2.11 -5.54 13.67
CA ASP A 49 -1.74 -4.93 12.41
C ASP A 49 -2.26 -5.81 11.26
N ASN A 50 -2.88 -5.17 10.27
CA ASN A 50 -3.60 -5.83 9.18
C ASN A 50 -3.58 -4.93 7.93
N GLU A 51 -2.55 -5.09 7.10
CA GLU A 51 -2.33 -4.28 5.89
C GLU A 51 -1.96 -5.17 4.71
N ASP A 52 -2.78 -5.12 3.66
CA ASP A 52 -2.58 -5.89 2.43
C ASP A 52 -1.67 -5.14 1.43
N ASP A 53 -1.39 -3.86 1.66
CA ASP A 53 -0.57 -2.99 0.80
C ASP A 53 0.38 -2.14 1.66
N MET A 54 1.47 -2.76 2.14
CA MET A 54 2.51 -2.08 2.89
C MET A 54 3.31 -1.14 1.98
N ASP A 55 3.68 0.05 2.48
CA ASP A 55 4.62 0.91 1.76
C ASP A 55 6.01 0.27 1.74
N TRP A 56 6.30 -0.46 0.66
CA TRP A 56 7.58 -1.12 0.48
C TRP A 56 8.77 -0.17 0.55
N ASN A 57 8.63 1.06 0.03
CA ASN A 57 9.76 1.98 0.00
C ASN A 57 10.12 2.48 1.40
N GLU A 58 9.11 2.71 2.24
CA GLU A 58 9.33 3.06 3.65
C GLU A 58 9.78 1.84 4.45
N PHE A 59 9.12 0.69 4.25
CA PHE A 59 9.42 -0.56 4.97
C PHE A 59 10.86 -1.04 4.73
N LYS A 60 11.32 -1.11 3.47
CA LYS A 60 12.69 -1.54 3.16
C LYS A 60 13.75 -0.60 3.74
N ASP A 61 13.37 0.67 3.97
CA ASP A 61 14.25 1.67 4.55
C ASP A 61 14.22 1.71 6.08
N SER A 62 13.26 1.03 6.70
CA SER A 62 13.09 0.92 8.14
C SER A 62 14.28 0.22 8.82
N LYS A 63 14.46 0.51 10.11
CA LYS A 63 15.42 -0.20 10.96
C LYS A 63 15.07 -1.67 11.08
N ILE A 64 13.77 -1.99 11.20
CA ILE A 64 13.28 -3.35 11.47
C ILE A 64 13.52 -4.30 10.28
N PHE A 65 13.47 -3.83 9.03
CA PHE A 65 13.84 -4.63 7.87
C PHE A 65 15.36 -4.83 7.80
N LYS A 66 16.12 -3.75 7.96
CA LYS A 66 17.59 -3.74 7.80
C LYS A 66 18.34 -4.56 8.85
N GLN A 67 17.73 -4.87 9.99
CA GLN A 67 18.34 -5.70 11.04
C GLN A 67 18.21 -7.21 10.80
N GLU A 68 17.30 -7.64 9.93
CA GLU A 68 17.08 -9.06 9.67
C GLU A 68 18.22 -9.68 8.87
N ASP A 69 18.28 -11.00 8.87
CA ASP A 69 19.25 -11.72 8.06
C ASP A 69 18.91 -11.63 6.55
N ILE A 70 19.91 -11.94 5.72
CA ILE A 70 19.79 -11.78 4.26
C ILE A 70 18.77 -12.75 3.62
N GLU A 71 18.49 -13.88 4.27
CA GLU A 71 17.53 -14.86 3.75
C GLU A 71 16.11 -14.34 3.98
N THR A 72 15.83 -13.84 5.18
CA THR A 72 14.56 -13.17 5.53
C THR A 72 14.33 -11.93 4.66
N GLN A 73 15.33 -11.05 4.54
CA GLN A 73 15.25 -9.87 3.66
C GLN A 73 14.96 -10.26 2.21
N GLY A 74 15.71 -11.24 1.69
CA GLY A 74 15.53 -11.73 0.32
C GLY A 74 14.16 -12.35 0.08
N CYS A 75 13.58 -13.05 1.06
CA CYS A 75 12.23 -13.56 0.96
C CYS A 75 11.20 -12.45 0.78
N ILE A 76 11.26 -11.42 1.63
CA ILE A 76 10.35 -10.28 1.59
C ILE A 76 10.49 -9.50 0.27
N GLU A 77 11.72 -9.22 -0.16
CA GLU A 77 12.00 -8.56 -1.44
C GLU A 77 11.39 -9.31 -2.62
N ASN A 78 11.57 -10.64 -2.65
CA ASN A 78 10.99 -11.48 -3.69
C ASN A 78 9.46 -11.44 -3.70
N ARG A 79 8.82 -11.37 -2.52
CA ARG A 79 7.35 -11.25 -2.41
C ARG A 79 6.86 -9.92 -2.97
N GLN A 80 7.47 -8.82 -2.56
CA GLN A 80 7.17 -7.52 -3.13
C GLN A 80 7.31 -7.51 -4.67
N ASP A 81 8.41 -8.05 -5.19
CA ASP A 81 8.68 -8.06 -6.62
C ASP A 81 7.70 -8.96 -7.41
N LEU A 82 7.21 -10.05 -6.80
CA LEU A 82 6.26 -10.98 -7.42
C LEU A 82 4.89 -10.32 -7.65
N SER A 83 4.38 -9.61 -6.65
CA SER A 83 3.04 -9.00 -6.67
C SER A 83 3.02 -7.53 -7.07
N ASN A 84 4.18 -6.85 -7.11
CA ASN A 84 4.28 -5.37 -7.08
C ASN A 84 3.48 -4.76 -5.91
N ASN A 85 3.39 -5.51 -4.82
CA ASN A 85 2.62 -5.22 -3.62
C ASN A 85 3.11 -6.16 -2.51
N LEU A 86 3.24 -5.69 -1.28
CA LEU A 86 3.69 -6.47 -0.14
C LEU A 86 2.59 -6.49 0.91
N ALA A 87 2.03 -7.67 1.17
CA ALA A 87 1.08 -7.83 2.26
C ALA A 87 1.82 -8.21 3.55
N ASP A 88 1.26 -7.78 4.69
CA ASP A 88 1.82 -8.06 6.01
C ASP A 88 1.98 -9.55 6.33
N TYR A 89 1.04 -10.39 5.88
CA TYR A 89 1.13 -11.82 6.07
C TYR A 89 2.33 -12.40 5.33
N GLU A 90 2.80 -11.78 4.25
CA GLU A 90 4.00 -12.24 3.54
C GLU A 90 5.26 -11.96 4.35
N VAL A 91 5.30 -10.84 5.08
CA VAL A 91 6.36 -10.53 6.04
C VAL A 91 6.37 -11.56 7.18
N LEU A 92 5.21 -11.86 7.76
CA LEU A 92 5.06 -12.93 8.76
C LEU A 92 5.59 -14.27 8.24
N ARG A 93 5.15 -14.67 7.04
CA ARG A 93 5.52 -15.97 6.46
C ARG A 93 7.01 -16.06 6.13
N CYS A 94 7.61 -14.98 5.62
CA CYS A 94 9.05 -14.94 5.35
C CYS A 94 9.90 -14.96 6.63
N PHE A 95 9.42 -14.37 7.73
CA PHE A 95 10.09 -14.45 9.02
C PHE A 95 9.98 -15.83 9.66
N GLU A 96 8.84 -16.51 9.50
CA GLU A 96 8.66 -17.90 9.96
C GLU A 96 9.49 -18.90 9.13
N ASP A 97 9.57 -18.67 7.82
CA ASP A 97 10.19 -19.56 6.84
C ASP A 97 10.74 -18.75 5.66
N SER A 98 12.04 -18.46 5.65
CA SER A 98 12.70 -17.70 4.59
C SER A 98 12.70 -18.42 3.23
N ASP A 99 12.45 -19.74 3.20
CA ASP A 99 12.29 -20.50 1.96
C ASP A 99 10.90 -20.30 1.30
N TYR A 100 9.96 -19.60 1.95
CA TYR A 100 8.65 -19.22 1.41
C TYR A 100 8.71 -18.36 0.15
N ALA A 101 9.88 -17.82 -0.17
CA ALA A 101 10.13 -16.97 -1.33
C ALA A 101 9.90 -17.65 -2.70
N TYR A 102 9.76 -18.99 -2.73
CA TYR A 102 9.74 -19.80 -3.96
C TYR A 102 8.49 -20.68 -4.13
#